data_AF-A0A968WSI6-F1
#
_entry.id   AF-A0A968WSI6-F1
#
_cell.length_a   1.000
_cell.length_b   1.000
_cell.length_c   1.000
_cell.angle_alpha   90.00
_cell.angle_beta   90.00
_cell.angle_gamma   90.00
#
_symmetry.space_group_name_H-M   'P 1'
#
loop_
_entity.id
_entity.type
_entity.pdbx_description
1 polymer ?
#
loop_
_entity_poly.entity_id
_entity_poly.type
_entity_poly.pdbx_seq_one_letter_code
_entity_poly.pdbx_strand_id
1 'polypeptide(L)'
;MAVPSNMFTSAEKTKHRNSLPAFADAAADFLDWTYDDHIKFFRQWGVSKYYGNRKPEHKTKALRIEQLKKYGKPAFLADQQVATACVTLAMQALERGFNATGMPNTWKKINDQLRIGQKYYGTDLQAMLRQLGWKVYLWNPDPSKNAEWDAEDKRLNPPKTSGGWRAEWGGHALRYASSVNKGMYYDVPVDNVTKLVGFKKSPPASFKSVPIWVGTAHAGYHVFPGRTGDVIEAHSMRWMNSIENIEFSKFNPLGSGGGPRWTPSLKYRSGLICVPSDF
;
A
#
# COMPACT_ATOMS: atom_id res chain seq x y z
N MET A 1 -4.52 -17.59 -7.98
CA MET A 1 -3.45 -18.59 -8.13
C MET A 1 -2.40 -18.26 -7.11
N ALA A 2 -1.83 -19.25 -6.42
CA ALA A 2 -0.73 -19.00 -5.49
C ALA A 2 0.49 -18.45 -6.24
N VAL A 3 1.27 -17.59 -5.59
CA VAL A 3 2.55 -17.11 -6.12
C VAL A 3 3.48 -18.31 -6.33
N PRO A 4 4.08 -18.51 -7.53
CA PRO A 4 5.02 -19.59 -7.77
C PRO A 4 6.20 -19.54 -6.79
N SER A 5 6.59 -20.70 -6.27
CA SER A 5 7.86 -20.81 -5.56
C SER A 5 9.02 -20.61 -6.54
N ASN A 6 10.11 -19.99 -6.07
CA ASN A 6 11.32 -19.77 -6.87
C ASN A 6 11.09 -18.98 -8.16
N MET A 7 10.24 -17.96 -8.12
CA MET A 7 9.94 -17.08 -9.26
C MET A 7 11.18 -16.33 -9.80
N PHE A 8 12.19 -16.14 -8.95
CA PHE A 8 13.42 -15.42 -9.27
C PHE A 8 14.65 -16.34 -9.18
N THR A 9 15.55 -16.18 -10.13
CA THR A 9 16.84 -16.88 -10.17
C THR A 9 17.79 -16.37 -9.09
N SER A 10 18.82 -17.14 -8.75
CA SER A 10 19.87 -16.71 -7.82
C SER A 10 20.61 -15.45 -8.30
N ALA A 11 20.76 -15.30 -9.63
CA ALA A 11 21.35 -14.11 -10.24
C ALA A 11 20.47 -12.86 -10.03
N GLU A 12 19.15 -12.97 -10.22
CA GLU A 12 18.21 -11.88 -9.95
C GLU A 12 18.22 -11.49 -8.48
N LYS A 13 18.15 -12.46 -7.55
CA LYS A 13 18.19 -12.19 -6.11
C LYS A 13 19.50 -11.51 -5.69
N THR A 14 20.63 -11.97 -6.22
CA THR A 14 21.95 -11.39 -5.95
C THR A 14 22.06 -9.97 -6.50
N LYS A 15 21.63 -9.75 -7.74
CA LYS A 15 21.63 -8.42 -8.36
C LYS A 15 20.75 -7.46 -7.55
N HIS A 16 19.51 -7.87 -7.23
CA HIS A 16 18.58 -7.07 -6.44
C HIS A 16 19.22 -6.65 -5.12
N ARG A 17 19.73 -7.62 -4.33
CA ARG A 17 20.43 -7.37 -3.07
C ARG A 17 21.57 -6.38 -3.21
N ASN A 18 22.43 -6.56 -4.21
CA ASN A 18 23.61 -5.70 -4.42
C ASN A 18 23.23 -4.28 -4.89
N SER A 19 22.03 -4.12 -5.45
CA SER A 19 21.51 -2.84 -5.95
C SER A 19 20.49 -2.19 -5.01
N LEU A 20 20.27 -2.76 -3.81
CA LEU A 20 19.21 -2.32 -2.88
C LEU A 20 19.25 -0.83 -2.52
N PRO A 21 20.42 -0.21 -2.25
CA PRO A 21 20.47 1.23 -1.99
C PRO A 21 19.91 2.06 -3.16
N ALA A 22 20.43 1.85 -4.38
CA ALA A 22 19.98 2.56 -5.58
C ALA A 22 18.51 2.27 -5.91
N PHE A 23 18.04 1.04 -5.68
CA PHE A 23 16.62 0.70 -5.78
C PHE A 23 15.78 1.54 -4.82
N ALA A 24 16.19 1.62 -3.55
CA ALA A 24 15.43 2.27 -2.51
C ALA A 24 15.36 3.78 -2.72
N ASP A 25 16.49 4.40 -3.09
CA ASP A 25 16.58 5.82 -3.40
C ASP A 25 15.62 6.17 -4.55
N ALA A 26 15.69 5.45 -5.68
CA ALA A 26 14.84 5.73 -6.83
C ALA A 26 13.34 5.51 -6.54
N ALA A 27 13.00 4.52 -5.72
CA ALA A 27 11.61 4.27 -5.32
C ALA A 27 11.09 5.35 -4.35
N ALA A 28 11.91 5.77 -3.38
CA ALA A 28 11.59 6.82 -2.42
C ALA A 28 11.46 8.19 -3.10
N ASP A 29 12.41 8.55 -3.95
CA ASP A 29 12.40 9.78 -4.76
C ASP A 29 11.15 9.88 -5.62
N PHE A 30 10.70 8.75 -6.18
CA PHE A 30 9.46 8.72 -6.96
C PHE A 30 8.22 9.06 -6.11
N LEU A 31 8.15 8.59 -4.86
CA LEU A 31 7.04 8.91 -3.96
C LEU A 31 7.03 10.40 -3.60
N ASP A 32 8.20 10.97 -3.34
CA ASP A 32 8.36 12.38 -3.03
C ASP A 32 8.02 13.26 -4.22
N TRP A 33 8.57 12.93 -5.39
CA TRP A 33 8.25 13.60 -6.63
C TRP A 33 6.75 13.55 -6.94
N THR A 34 6.11 12.39 -6.77
CA THR A 34 4.67 12.21 -7.01
C THR A 34 3.84 13.13 -6.13
N TYR A 35 4.19 13.25 -4.85
CA TYR A 35 3.49 14.15 -3.93
C TYR A 35 3.74 15.61 -4.27
N ASP A 36 4.99 16.01 -4.51
CA ASP A 36 5.32 17.38 -4.89
C ASP A 36 4.63 17.81 -6.19
N ASP A 37 4.62 16.95 -7.20
CA ASP A 37 3.92 17.16 -8.46
C ASP A 37 2.40 17.26 -8.25
N HIS A 38 1.84 16.42 -7.38
CA HIS A 38 0.43 16.50 -6.99
C HIS A 38 0.07 17.86 -6.37
N ILE A 39 0.85 18.28 -5.38
CA ILE A 39 0.58 19.50 -4.61
C ILE A 39 0.76 20.73 -5.50
N LYS A 40 1.81 20.79 -6.34
CA LYS A 40 2.02 21.89 -7.30
C LYS A 40 0.84 22.01 -8.26
N PHE A 41 0.42 20.89 -8.86
CA PHE A 41 -0.73 20.88 -9.76
C PHE A 41 -2.04 21.27 -9.05
N PHE A 42 -2.28 20.77 -7.84
CA PHE A 42 -3.48 21.11 -7.07
C PHE A 42 -3.51 22.61 -6.71
N ARG A 43 -2.38 23.20 -6.31
CA ARG A 43 -2.29 24.64 -6.03
C ARG A 43 -2.58 25.49 -7.26
N GLN A 44 -2.13 25.04 -8.43
CA GLN A 44 -2.36 25.75 -9.69
C GLN A 44 -3.82 25.66 -10.16
N TRP A 45 -4.42 24.47 -10.09
CA TRP A 45 -5.71 24.21 -10.75
C TRP A 45 -6.89 24.02 -9.79
N GLY A 46 -6.65 23.77 -8.51
CA GLY A 46 -7.68 23.46 -7.51
C GLY A 46 -8.32 22.08 -7.70
N VAL A 47 -7.70 21.21 -8.50
CA VAL A 47 -8.11 19.82 -8.74
C VAL A 47 -6.89 18.92 -8.73
N SER A 48 -7.11 17.66 -8.38
CA SER A 48 -6.09 16.64 -8.24
C SER A 48 -5.48 16.24 -9.57
N LYS A 49 -4.14 16.21 -9.63
CA LYS A 49 -3.40 15.57 -10.72
C LYS A 49 -3.63 14.07 -10.74
N TYR A 50 -3.45 13.44 -9.58
CA TYR A 50 -3.68 12.02 -9.38
C TYR A 50 -5.07 11.83 -8.79
N TYR A 51 -5.98 11.19 -9.53
CA TYR A 51 -7.39 11.08 -9.14
C TYR A 51 -7.77 9.63 -8.79
N GLY A 52 -8.69 9.47 -7.85
CA GLY A 52 -9.20 8.15 -7.46
C GLY A 52 -9.83 7.39 -8.63
N ASN A 53 -9.26 6.22 -8.96
CA ASN A 53 -9.60 5.45 -10.15
C ASN A 53 -10.84 4.53 -10.02
N ARG A 54 -11.46 4.44 -8.83
CA ARG A 54 -12.65 3.58 -8.60
C ARG A 54 -13.97 4.34 -8.66
N LYS A 55 -13.93 5.67 -8.80
CA LYS A 55 -15.13 6.49 -8.98
C LYS A 55 -15.72 6.30 -10.39
N PRO A 56 -17.01 5.96 -10.53
CA PRO A 56 -17.67 5.81 -11.82
C PRO A 56 -17.48 7.02 -12.75
N GLU A 57 -17.54 8.22 -12.19
CA GLU A 57 -17.38 9.49 -12.90
C GLU A 57 -15.94 9.80 -13.36
N HIS A 58 -14.96 8.96 -13.02
CA HIS A 58 -13.57 9.12 -13.46
C HIS A 58 -13.14 8.08 -14.49
N LYS A 59 -14.03 7.14 -14.88
CA LYS A 59 -13.69 5.97 -15.69
C LYS A 59 -13.22 6.30 -17.11
N THR A 60 -13.71 7.39 -17.69
CA THR A 60 -13.37 7.79 -19.07
C THR A 60 -12.89 9.23 -19.11
N LYS A 61 -12.18 9.60 -20.18
CA LYS A 61 -11.79 11.00 -20.41
C LYS A 61 -13.01 11.94 -20.46
N ALA A 62 -14.09 11.53 -21.14
CA ALA A 62 -15.31 12.32 -21.23
C ALA A 62 -15.94 12.60 -19.85
N LEU A 63 -16.08 11.57 -19.01
CA LEU A 63 -16.63 11.73 -17.66
C LEU A 63 -15.74 12.61 -16.76
N ARG A 64 -14.41 12.52 -16.90
CA ARG A 64 -13.48 13.43 -16.21
C ARG A 64 -13.65 14.87 -16.65
N ILE A 65 -13.82 15.11 -17.96
CA ILE A 65 -14.11 16.46 -18.49
C ILE A 65 -15.42 17.00 -17.90
N GLU A 66 -16.46 16.18 -17.77
CA GLU A 66 -17.71 16.60 -17.14
C GLU A 66 -17.51 16.98 -15.66
N GLN A 67 -16.70 16.23 -14.91
CA GLN A 67 -16.37 16.58 -13.53
C GLN A 67 -15.56 17.88 -13.44
N LEU A 68 -14.55 18.06 -14.31
CA LEU A 68 -13.79 19.30 -14.40
C LEU A 68 -14.70 20.50 -14.67
N LYS A 69 -15.66 20.36 -15.60
CA LYS A 69 -16.67 21.40 -15.88
C LYS A 69 -17.51 21.76 -14.66
N LYS A 70 -17.94 20.76 -13.85
CA LYS A 70 -18.69 21.01 -12.60
C LYS A 70 -17.89 21.84 -11.59
N TYR A 71 -16.56 21.74 -11.61
CA TYR A 71 -15.66 22.53 -10.77
C TYR A 71 -15.18 23.83 -11.42
N GLY A 72 -15.72 24.20 -12.60
CA GLY A 72 -15.30 25.38 -13.34
C GLY A 72 -13.87 25.29 -13.89
N LYS A 73 -13.37 24.08 -14.18
CA LYS A 73 -11.99 23.82 -14.59
C LYS A 73 -11.87 23.49 -16.09
N PRO A 74 -10.74 23.84 -16.74
CA PRO A 74 -10.53 23.56 -18.15
C PRO A 74 -10.52 22.06 -18.50
N ALA A 75 -11.11 21.70 -19.64
CA ALA A 75 -11.21 20.31 -20.11
C ALA A 75 -9.84 19.67 -20.40
N PHE A 76 -8.84 20.46 -20.82
CA PHE A 76 -7.50 19.95 -21.14
C PHE A 76 -6.79 19.33 -19.92
N LEU A 77 -7.22 19.66 -18.69
CA LEU A 77 -6.64 19.06 -17.49
C LEU A 77 -6.87 17.55 -17.41
N ALA A 78 -7.91 17.01 -18.07
CA ALA A 78 -8.14 15.57 -18.14
C ALA A 78 -6.97 14.82 -18.81
N ASP A 79 -6.20 15.48 -19.68
CA ASP A 79 -5.02 14.88 -20.33
C ASP A 79 -3.76 14.91 -19.44
N GLN A 80 -3.76 15.76 -18.42
CA GLN A 80 -2.66 15.86 -17.44
C GLN A 80 -2.92 15.02 -16.19
N GLN A 81 -4.16 14.55 -16.02
CA GLN A 81 -4.60 13.77 -14.89
C GLN A 81 -4.25 12.29 -15.01
N VAL A 82 -3.78 11.70 -13.91
CA VAL A 82 -3.34 10.31 -13.81
C VAL A 82 -4.24 9.53 -12.84
N ALA A 83 -4.75 8.39 -13.27
CA ALA A 83 -5.55 7.51 -12.41
C ALA A 83 -4.67 6.91 -11.30
N THR A 84 -5.14 6.90 -10.05
CA THR A 84 -4.37 6.37 -8.92
C THR A 84 -5.20 5.58 -7.91
N ALA A 85 -4.50 4.71 -7.19
CA ALA A 85 -4.92 3.96 -6.01
C ALA A 85 -3.66 3.59 -5.21
N CYS A 86 -3.78 3.33 -3.91
CA CYS A 86 -2.63 3.05 -3.04
C CYS A 86 -1.76 1.90 -3.57
N VAL A 87 -2.38 0.82 -4.07
CA VAL A 87 -1.65 -0.30 -4.71
C VAL A 87 -0.93 0.13 -5.99
N THR A 88 -1.56 0.97 -6.82
CA THR A 88 -0.95 1.48 -8.05
C THR A 88 0.27 2.34 -7.74
N LEU A 89 0.20 3.20 -6.71
CA LEU A 89 1.33 4.01 -6.28
C LEU A 89 2.48 3.14 -5.76
N ALA A 90 2.19 2.11 -4.95
CA ALA A 90 3.20 1.15 -4.50
C ALA A 90 3.88 0.45 -5.69
N MET A 91 3.09 -0.02 -6.65
CA MET A 91 3.60 -0.69 -7.84
C MET A 91 4.49 0.23 -8.69
N GLN A 92 4.09 1.49 -8.90
CA GLN A 92 4.88 2.46 -9.65
C GLN A 92 6.20 2.80 -8.95
N ALA A 93 6.20 2.90 -7.61
CA ALA A 93 7.44 3.12 -6.86
C ALA A 93 8.40 1.92 -7.00
N LEU A 94 7.89 0.69 -6.89
CA LEU A 94 8.68 -0.52 -7.11
C LEU A 94 9.20 -0.62 -8.54
N GLU A 95 8.37 -0.32 -9.54
CA GLU A 95 8.76 -0.26 -10.95
C GLU A 95 9.94 0.70 -11.17
N ARG A 96 9.87 1.90 -10.57
CA ARG A 96 10.96 2.89 -10.64
C ARG A 96 12.25 2.35 -10.03
N GLY A 97 12.18 1.75 -8.85
CA GLY A 97 13.33 1.10 -8.22
C GLY A 97 13.97 0.02 -9.09
N PHE A 98 13.17 -0.91 -9.63
CA PHE A 98 13.69 -1.99 -10.49
C PHE A 98 14.25 -1.46 -11.81
N ASN A 99 13.63 -0.45 -12.41
CA ASN A 99 14.12 0.12 -13.66
C ASN A 99 15.45 0.86 -13.45
N ALA A 100 15.59 1.58 -12.33
CA ALA A 100 16.83 2.29 -11.99
C ALA A 100 18.03 1.35 -11.78
N THR A 101 17.79 0.10 -11.38
CA THR A 101 18.84 -0.91 -11.17
C THR A 101 19.02 -1.87 -12.36
N GLY A 102 18.41 -1.55 -13.51
CA GLY A 102 18.50 -2.38 -14.71
C GLY A 102 17.87 -3.76 -14.52
N MET A 103 16.77 -3.83 -13.77
CA MET A 103 15.98 -5.05 -13.50
C MET A 103 14.53 -4.98 -14.02
N PRO A 104 14.24 -4.39 -15.20
CA PRO A 104 12.85 -4.26 -15.71
C PRO A 104 12.18 -5.63 -15.91
N ASN A 105 12.94 -6.67 -16.26
CA ASN A 105 12.39 -8.03 -16.45
C ASN A 105 11.97 -8.67 -15.12
N THR A 106 12.68 -8.40 -14.03
CA THR A 106 12.29 -8.86 -12.69
C THR A 106 11.01 -8.15 -12.24
N TRP A 107 10.89 -6.85 -12.48
CA TRP A 107 9.64 -6.13 -12.28
C TRP A 107 8.49 -6.69 -13.14
N LYS A 108 8.76 -6.94 -14.42
CA LYS A 108 7.75 -7.49 -15.35
C LYS A 108 7.16 -8.78 -14.82
N LYS A 109 7.99 -9.70 -14.29
CA LYS A 109 7.54 -10.94 -13.64
C LYS A 109 6.54 -10.66 -12.51
N ILE A 110 6.88 -9.76 -11.58
CA ILE A 110 6.00 -9.36 -10.46
C ILE A 110 4.68 -8.79 -10.98
N ASN A 111 4.76 -7.84 -11.92
CA ASN A 111 3.60 -7.16 -12.46
C ASN A 111 2.67 -8.11 -13.22
N ASP A 112 3.22 -8.98 -14.07
CA ASP A 112 2.46 -9.98 -14.81
C ASP A 112 1.71 -10.90 -13.84
N GLN A 113 2.35 -11.35 -12.76
CA GLN A 113 1.73 -12.19 -11.74
C GLN A 113 0.57 -11.47 -11.02
N LEU A 114 0.74 -10.20 -10.63
CA LEU A 114 -0.32 -9.42 -9.96
C LEU A 114 -1.53 -9.16 -10.87
N ARG A 115 -1.29 -9.10 -12.19
CA ARG A 115 -2.33 -8.88 -13.20
C ARG A 115 -3.16 -10.13 -13.49
N ILE A 116 -2.72 -11.32 -13.09
CA ILE A 116 -3.49 -12.55 -13.23
C ILE A 116 -4.82 -12.40 -12.47
N GLY A 117 -5.93 -12.46 -13.20
CA GLY A 117 -7.27 -12.25 -12.65
C GLY A 117 -7.55 -10.82 -12.15
N GLN A 118 -6.71 -9.84 -12.50
CA GLN A 118 -6.84 -8.41 -12.18
C GLN A 118 -7.05 -8.08 -10.70
N LYS A 119 -6.51 -8.91 -9.81
CA LYS A 119 -6.79 -8.83 -8.38
C LYS A 119 -5.80 -7.96 -7.59
N TYR A 120 -4.54 -7.85 -8.06
CA TYR A 120 -3.49 -7.04 -7.42
C TYR A 120 -3.40 -7.27 -5.90
N TYR A 121 -3.42 -8.54 -5.47
CA TYR A 121 -3.43 -8.85 -4.05
C TYR A 121 -2.15 -8.40 -3.37
N GLY A 122 -2.30 -7.66 -2.26
CA GLY A 122 -1.15 -7.20 -1.48
C GLY A 122 -0.30 -8.34 -0.94
N THR A 123 -0.92 -9.45 -0.54
CA THR A 123 -0.20 -10.63 -0.03
C THR A 123 0.69 -11.27 -1.10
N ASP A 124 0.22 -11.36 -2.34
CA ASP A 124 1.03 -11.86 -3.46
C ASP A 124 2.26 -10.97 -3.71
N LEU A 125 2.08 -9.64 -3.66
CA LEU A 125 3.19 -8.70 -3.77
C LEU A 125 4.23 -8.91 -2.66
N GLN A 126 3.78 -9.04 -1.41
CA GLN A 126 4.65 -9.26 -0.26
C GLN A 126 5.41 -10.58 -0.37
N ALA A 127 4.74 -11.66 -0.81
CA ALA A 127 5.37 -12.95 -1.02
C ALA A 127 6.48 -12.90 -2.09
N MET A 128 6.25 -12.18 -3.21
CA MET A 128 7.25 -12.01 -4.26
C MET A 128 8.44 -11.14 -3.81
N LEU A 129 8.19 -10.03 -3.10
CA LEU A 129 9.26 -9.21 -2.53
C LEU A 129 10.11 -10.01 -1.54
N ARG A 130 9.48 -10.85 -0.71
CA ARG A 130 10.18 -11.75 0.21
C ARG A 130 11.06 -12.75 -0.55
N GLN A 131 10.62 -13.29 -1.68
CA GLN A 131 11.46 -14.18 -2.52
C GLN A 131 12.71 -13.46 -3.08
N LEU A 132 12.68 -12.14 -3.24
CA LEU A 132 13.83 -11.31 -3.60
C LEU A 132 14.76 -10.98 -2.42
N GLY A 133 14.43 -11.44 -1.22
CA GLY A 133 15.24 -11.27 -0.02
C GLY A 133 14.77 -10.16 0.92
N TRP A 134 13.64 -9.51 0.62
CA TRP A 134 13.01 -8.58 1.56
C TRP A 134 12.52 -9.31 2.81
N LYS A 135 12.33 -8.55 3.89
CA LYS A 135 11.88 -9.05 5.18
C LYS A 135 10.44 -8.64 5.43
N VAL A 136 9.62 -9.59 5.89
CA VAL A 136 8.20 -9.38 6.15
C VAL A 136 7.96 -9.30 7.66
N TYR A 137 7.44 -8.15 8.09
CA TYR A 137 7.13 -7.84 9.48
C TYR A 137 5.61 -7.84 9.69
N LEU A 138 5.14 -8.52 10.73
CA LEU A 138 3.79 -8.28 11.24
C LEU A 138 3.76 -6.90 11.88
N TRP A 139 2.79 -6.06 11.51
CA TRP A 139 2.47 -4.86 12.26
C TRP A 139 1.11 -5.00 12.94
N ASN A 140 1.08 -4.72 14.24
CA ASN A 140 -0.12 -4.67 15.05
C ASN A 140 0.15 -3.77 16.27
N PRO A 141 -0.39 -2.54 16.32
CA PRO A 141 -0.07 -1.59 17.37
C PRO A 141 -0.56 -2.05 18.74
N ASP A 142 -1.62 -2.86 18.81
CA ASP A 142 -2.21 -3.31 20.07
C ASP A 142 -2.94 -4.66 19.96
N PRO A 143 -2.24 -5.80 20.09
CA PRO A 143 -2.87 -7.10 19.96
C PRO A 143 -3.96 -7.40 20.99
N SER A 144 -3.95 -6.76 22.17
CA SER A 144 -5.00 -6.98 23.18
C SER A 144 -6.35 -6.39 22.76
N LYS A 145 -6.37 -5.53 21.73
CA LYS A 145 -7.56 -4.92 21.15
C LYS A 145 -8.12 -5.65 19.92
N ASN A 146 -7.45 -6.71 19.46
CA ASN A 146 -7.83 -7.40 18.24
C ASN A 146 -9.29 -7.88 18.21
N ALA A 147 -9.79 -8.47 19.31
CA ALA A 147 -11.17 -8.96 19.37
C ALA A 147 -12.20 -7.81 19.29
N GLU A 148 -11.90 -6.67 19.93
CA GLU A 148 -12.71 -5.46 19.87
C GLU A 148 -12.73 -4.90 18.44
N TRP A 149 -11.57 -4.83 17.79
CA TRP A 149 -11.47 -4.35 16.40
C TRP A 149 -12.19 -5.27 15.41
N ASP A 150 -12.09 -6.59 15.58
CA ASP A 150 -12.81 -7.55 14.74
C ASP A 150 -14.34 -7.42 14.90
N ALA A 151 -14.83 -7.14 16.10
CA ALA A 151 -16.25 -6.86 16.34
C ALA A 151 -16.69 -5.53 15.70
N GLU A 152 -15.84 -4.50 15.79
CA GLU A 152 -16.10 -3.21 15.17
C GLU A 152 -16.14 -3.29 13.63
N ASP A 153 -15.17 -3.98 13.01
CA ASP A 153 -15.12 -4.17 11.56
C ASP A 153 -16.39 -4.84 11.03
N LYS A 154 -16.90 -5.84 11.76
CA LYS A 154 -18.18 -6.51 11.45
C LYS A 154 -19.37 -5.59 11.63
N ARG A 155 -19.39 -4.75 12.66
CA ARG A 155 -20.47 -3.78 12.88
C ARG A 155 -20.50 -2.71 11.79
N LEU A 156 -19.33 -2.21 11.38
CA LEU A 156 -19.20 -1.19 10.32
C LEU A 156 -19.48 -1.77 8.93
N ASN A 157 -19.16 -3.06 8.73
CA ASN A 157 -19.34 -3.74 7.46
C ASN A 157 -20.06 -5.08 7.69
N PRO A 158 -21.38 -5.09 7.95
CA PRO A 158 -22.10 -6.31 8.26
C PRO A 158 -22.04 -7.32 7.10
N PRO A 159 -22.02 -8.64 7.37
CA PRO A 159 -21.99 -9.65 6.33
C PRO A 159 -23.19 -9.52 5.38
N LYS A 160 -22.98 -9.77 4.08
CA LYS A 160 -24.08 -9.85 3.10
C LYS A 160 -24.86 -11.16 3.23
N THR A 161 -24.20 -12.21 3.68
CA THR A 161 -24.75 -13.54 3.90
C THR A 161 -24.19 -14.10 5.21
N SER A 162 -24.98 -14.88 5.94
CA SER A 162 -24.54 -15.49 7.20
C SER A 162 -23.23 -16.28 6.99
N GLY A 163 -22.22 -16.01 7.83
CA GLY A 163 -20.90 -16.65 7.75
C GLY A 163 -19.96 -16.14 6.63
N GLY A 164 -20.39 -15.23 5.77
CA GLY A 164 -19.56 -14.72 4.66
C GLY A 164 -18.42 -13.81 5.13
N TRP A 165 -17.19 -14.07 4.69
CA TRP A 165 -16.03 -13.19 4.90
C TRP A 165 -16.13 -11.91 4.04
N ARG A 166 -15.63 -10.80 4.57
CA ARG A 166 -15.52 -9.52 3.87
C ARG A 166 -14.07 -9.04 3.84
N ALA A 167 -13.63 -8.49 2.71
CA ALA A 167 -12.26 -8.01 2.57
C ALA A 167 -11.99 -6.75 3.43
N GLU A 168 -13.05 -6.05 3.82
CA GLU A 168 -13.04 -4.93 4.76
C GLU A 168 -12.75 -5.35 6.21
N TRP A 169 -12.72 -6.65 6.50
CA TRP A 169 -12.44 -7.16 7.85
C TRP A 169 -10.96 -7.51 7.99
N GLY A 170 -10.34 -7.03 9.07
CA GLY A 170 -8.95 -7.35 9.37
C GLY A 170 -8.72 -8.82 9.74
N GLY A 171 -9.65 -9.41 10.48
CA GLY A 171 -9.42 -10.70 11.14
C GLY A 171 -8.24 -10.63 12.09
N HIS A 172 -8.11 -9.50 12.78
CA HIS A 172 -6.95 -9.09 13.55
C HIS A 172 -6.50 -10.18 14.52
N ALA A 173 -7.43 -10.79 15.26
CA ALA A 173 -7.12 -11.83 16.25
C ALA A 173 -6.60 -13.10 15.57
N LEU A 174 -7.31 -13.58 14.54
CA LEU A 174 -6.92 -14.77 13.77
C LEU A 174 -5.54 -14.59 13.12
N ARG A 175 -5.31 -13.43 12.50
CA ARG A 175 -4.06 -13.15 11.77
C ARG A 175 -2.88 -12.96 12.71
N TYR A 176 -3.09 -12.30 13.84
CA TYR A 176 -2.08 -12.21 14.90
C TYR A 176 -1.69 -13.60 15.41
N ALA A 177 -2.68 -14.42 15.80
CA ALA A 177 -2.43 -15.77 16.30
C ALA A 177 -1.73 -16.66 15.25
N SER A 178 -2.14 -16.59 13.99
CA SER A 178 -1.47 -17.31 12.89
C SER A 178 -0.02 -16.87 12.71
N SER A 179 0.25 -15.57 12.79
CA SER A 179 1.60 -15.04 12.62
C SER A 179 2.51 -15.48 13.76
N VAL A 180 2.04 -15.36 15.00
CA VAL A 180 2.82 -15.73 16.20
C VAL A 180 3.02 -17.24 16.31
N ASN A 181 1.97 -18.03 16.10
CA ASN A 181 2.02 -19.48 16.37
C ASN A 181 2.51 -20.29 15.18
N LYS A 182 2.39 -19.78 13.96
CA LYS A 182 2.71 -20.53 12.72
C LYS A 182 3.72 -19.80 11.83
N GLY A 183 4.13 -18.58 12.17
CA GLY A 183 4.98 -17.77 11.31
C GLY A 183 4.31 -17.35 10.00
N MET A 184 2.97 -17.31 9.94
CA MET A 184 2.21 -17.07 8.71
C MET A 184 1.12 -16.02 8.91
N TYR A 185 1.05 -15.03 8.03
CA TYR A 185 -0.07 -14.09 7.93
C TYR A 185 -0.81 -14.35 6.62
N TYR A 186 -2.03 -14.92 6.74
CA TYR A 186 -2.75 -15.47 5.59
C TYR A 186 -1.90 -16.55 4.89
N ASP A 187 -1.38 -16.28 3.71
CA ASP A 187 -0.52 -17.15 2.90
C ASP A 187 0.94 -16.68 2.83
N VAL A 188 1.30 -15.61 3.54
CA VAL A 188 2.64 -15.02 3.51
C VAL A 188 3.43 -15.42 4.77
N PRO A 189 4.63 -16.03 4.62
CA PRO A 189 5.53 -16.23 5.74
C PRO A 189 6.00 -14.90 6.35
N VAL A 190 6.03 -14.84 7.68
CA VAL A 190 6.43 -13.66 8.45
C VAL A 190 7.80 -13.89 9.04
N ASP A 191 8.75 -13.01 8.72
CA ASP A 191 10.14 -13.11 9.21
C ASP A 191 10.30 -12.50 10.61
N ASN A 192 9.43 -11.56 11.00
CA ASN A 192 9.47 -10.95 12.32
C ASN A 192 8.07 -10.58 12.84
N VAL A 193 7.73 -11.07 14.04
CA VAL A 193 6.42 -10.89 14.68
C VAL A 193 6.44 -9.99 15.90
N THR A 194 7.55 -9.28 16.16
CA THR A 194 7.74 -8.54 17.41
C THR A 194 8.07 -7.07 17.21
N LYS A 195 8.96 -6.70 16.27
CA LYS A 195 9.47 -5.32 16.17
C LYS A 195 8.38 -4.28 15.89
N LEU A 196 7.38 -4.62 15.07
CA LEU A 196 6.25 -3.72 14.75
C LEU A 196 4.96 -4.12 15.48
N VAL A 197 5.08 -4.79 16.64
CA VAL A 197 3.94 -5.23 17.44
C VAL A 197 3.95 -4.55 18.81
N GLY A 198 2.78 -4.12 19.27
CA GLY A 198 2.59 -3.55 20.61
C GLY A 198 3.07 -2.11 20.77
N PHE A 199 3.36 -1.41 19.67
CA PHE A 199 3.90 -0.05 19.69
C PHE A 199 2.86 1.03 20.02
N LYS A 200 1.57 0.68 20.13
CA LYS A 200 0.45 1.60 20.42
C LYS A 200 0.44 2.81 19.47
N LYS A 201 0.84 3.98 19.97
CA LYS A 201 0.91 5.26 19.24
C LYS A 201 2.35 5.70 18.92
N SER A 202 3.34 4.85 19.17
CA SER A 202 4.76 5.20 19.05
C SER A 202 5.52 4.08 18.35
N PRO A 203 5.48 4.03 17.01
CA PRO A 203 6.26 3.06 16.25
C PRO A 203 7.75 3.12 16.61
N PRO A 204 8.50 2.01 16.49
CA PRO A 204 9.92 1.97 16.80
C PRO A 204 10.70 3.05 16.04
N ALA A 205 11.65 3.69 16.72
CA ALA A 205 12.47 4.72 16.09
C ALA A 205 13.26 4.19 14.89
N SER A 206 13.72 2.92 14.95
CA SER A 206 14.44 2.28 13.84
C SER A 206 13.58 2.11 12.59
N PHE A 207 12.25 2.06 12.69
CA PHE A 207 11.41 2.01 11.50
C PHE A 207 11.48 3.30 10.67
N LYS A 208 11.85 4.42 11.30
CA LYS A 208 12.00 5.72 10.61
C LYS A 208 13.24 5.78 9.72
N SER A 209 14.19 4.86 9.83
CA SER A 209 15.36 4.81 8.94
C SER A 209 15.15 3.91 7.73
N VAL A 210 14.03 3.20 7.63
CA VAL A 210 13.76 2.33 6.47
C VAL A 210 13.48 3.19 5.23
N PRO A 211 14.32 3.13 4.18
CA PRO A 211 14.28 4.08 3.07
C PRO A 211 13.06 3.90 2.16
N ILE A 212 12.57 2.66 2.03
CA ILE A 212 11.36 2.32 1.29
C ILE A 212 10.76 1.07 1.92
N TRP A 213 9.43 0.96 1.94
CA TRP A 213 8.73 -0.22 2.41
C TRP A 213 7.34 -0.30 1.79
N VAL A 214 6.75 -1.50 1.80
CA VAL A 214 5.39 -1.73 1.32
C VAL A 214 4.56 -2.32 2.43
N GLY A 215 3.55 -1.58 2.87
CA GLY A 215 2.58 -2.00 3.86
C GLY A 215 1.34 -2.62 3.23
N THR A 216 0.72 -3.52 3.98
CA THR A 216 -0.61 -4.05 3.69
C THR A 216 -1.46 -4.00 4.95
N ALA A 217 -2.78 -3.89 4.79
CA ALA A 217 -3.77 -4.07 5.85
C ALA A 217 -4.87 -5.02 5.38
N HIS A 218 -5.62 -5.58 6.33
CA HIS A 218 -6.81 -6.40 6.06
C HIS A 218 -6.55 -7.54 5.07
N ALA A 219 -5.60 -8.43 5.40
CA ALA A 219 -5.25 -9.57 4.55
C ALA A 219 -4.82 -9.19 3.11
N GLY A 220 -4.16 -8.04 2.94
CA GLY A 220 -3.70 -7.57 1.63
C GLY A 220 -4.76 -6.82 0.81
N TYR A 221 -5.92 -6.53 1.39
CA TYR A 221 -6.96 -5.71 0.74
C TYR A 221 -6.50 -4.27 0.50
N HIS A 222 -5.85 -3.68 1.50
CA HIS A 222 -5.26 -2.33 1.37
C HIS A 222 -3.75 -2.48 1.26
N VAL A 223 -3.15 -1.82 0.27
CA VAL A 223 -1.70 -1.82 0.01
C VAL A 223 -1.25 -0.38 -0.05
N PHE A 224 -0.16 -0.03 0.63
CA PHE A 224 0.36 1.34 0.66
C PHE A 224 1.88 1.32 0.68
N PRO A 225 2.56 2.16 -0.12
CA PRO A 225 3.98 2.37 0.05
C PRO A 225 4.26 3.28 1.24
N GLY A 226 5.49 3.22 1.73
CA GLY A 226 5.99 4.16 2.71
C GLY A 226 7.49 4.31 2.64
N ARG A 227 7.99 5.38 3.24
CA ARG A 227 9.42 5.65 3.38
C ARG A 227 9.70 6.41 4.66
N THR A 228 10.83 6.14 5.29
CA THR A 228 11.33 6.87 6.46
C THR A 228 10.29 7.05 7.58
N GLY A 229 9.53 5.99 7.88
CA GLY A 229 8.45 6.00 8.88
C GLY A 229 7.15 6.68 8.45
N ASP A 230 7.05 7.13 7.21
CA ASP A 230 5.87 7.81 6.65
C ASP A 230 5.14 6.88 5.68
N VAL A 231 3.81 6.95 5.70
CA VAL A 231 2.91 6.31 4.75
C VAL A 231 2.56 7.32 3.68
N ILE A 232 2.58 6.89 2.42
CA ILE A 232 2.05 7.65 1.30
C ILE A 232 0.81 6.94 0.77
N GLU A 233 -0.33 7.61 0.75
CA GLU A 233 -1.57 7.01 0.27
C GLU A 233 -2.12 7.71 -0.97
N ALA A 234 -2.68 6.91 -1.86
CA ALA A 234 -3.34 7.35 -3.08
C ALA A 234 -4.80 6.88 -3.07
N HIS A 235 -5.73 7.79 -2.84
CA HIS A 235 -7.10 7.43 -2.51
C HIS A 235 -7.98 7.16 -3.71
N SER A 236 -8.29 5.88 -3.93
CA SER A 236 -9.08 5.41 -5.09
C SER A 236 -10.51 5.95 -5.20
N MET A 237 -11.07 6.51 -4.12
CA MET A 237 -12.48 6.95 -4.03
C MET A 237 -12.64 8.43 -3.63
N ARG A 238 -11.57 9.21 -3.47
CA ARG A 238 -11.69 10.64 -3.11
C ARG A 238 -12.16 11.47 -4.30
N TRP A 239 -12.81 12.60 -4.02
CA TRP A 239 -13.27 13.54 -5.04
C TRP A 239 -12.10 14.21 -5.77
N MET A 240 -12.26 14.52 -7.05
CA MET A 240 -11.23 15.13 -7.88
C MET A 240 -10.77 16.52 -7.38
N ASN A 241 -11.56 17.21 -6.57
CA ASN A 241 -11.18 18.49 -5.95
C ASN A 241 -10.55 18.32 -4.55
N SER A 242 -10.12 17.11 -4.17
CA SER A 242 -9.48 16.86 -2.87
C SER A 242 -7.96 16.84 -2.99
N ILE A 243 -7.29 17.74 -2.28
CA ILE A 243 -5.82 17.77 -2.19
C ILE A 243 -5.25 16.48 -1.57
N GLU A 244 -6.07 15.77 -0.80
CA GLU A 244 -5.70 14.53 -0.13
C GLU A 244 -5.88 13.30 -1.03
N ASN A 245 -6.03 13.44 -2.36
CA ASN A 245 -5.97 12.28 -3.25
C ASN A 245 -4.61 11.60 -3.20
N ILE A 246 -3.52 12.37 -3.01
CA ILE A 246 -2.24 11.87 -2.53
C ILE A 246 -1.98 12.51 -1.16
N GLU A 247 -1.67 11.71 -0.15
CA GLU A 247 -1.34 12.24 1.16
C GLU A 247 -0.14 11.54 1.81
N PHE A 248 0.57 12.30 2.65
CA PHE A 248 1.63 11.82 3.53
C PHE A 248 1.13 11.85 4.97
N SER A 249 1.46 10.82 5.73
CA SER A 249 1.22 10.78 7.16
C SER A 249 2.27 9.93 7.86
N LYS A 250 2.50 10.16 9.15
CA LYS A 250 3.36 9.25 9.94
C LYS A 250 2.68 7.88 10.01
N PHE A 251 3.43 6.80 9.82
CA PHE A 251 2.93 5.45 10.07
C PHE A 251 2.56 5.34 11.55
N ASN A 252 1.28 5.44 11.86
CA ASN A 252 0.73 5.33 13.21
C ASN A 252 -0.79 5.24 13.11
N PRO A 253 -1.34 4.05 12.86
CA PRO A 253 -2.77 3.90 12.61
C PRO A 253 -3.65 4.29 13.80
N LEU A 254 -3.10 4.36 15.03
CA LEU A 254 -3.82 4.81 16.22
C LEU A 254 -3.56 6.29 16.57
N GLY A 255 -2.64 6.95 15.86
CA GLY A 255 -2.25 8.33 16.08
C GLY A 255 -3.21 9.31 15.40
N SER A 256 -3.41 10.48 16.02
CA SER A 256 -4.09 11.58 15.32
C SER A 256 -3.25 11.98 14.10
N GLY A 257 -3.88 12.06 12.94
CA GLY A 257 -3.17 12.41 11.71
C GLY A 257 -2.32 11.27 11.11
N GLY A 258 -2.26 10.09 11.74
CA GLY A 258 -1.42 8.98 11.30
C GLY A 258 -2.05 8.11 10.22
N GLY A 259 -1.19 7.34 9.54
CA GLY A 259 -1.55 6.41 8.48
C GLY A 259 -1.28 4.94 8.84
N PRO A 260 -1.82 3.98 8.08
CA PRO A 260 -2.76 4.17 6.96
C PRO A 260 -4.11 4.78 7.41
N ARG A 261 -4.66 5.69 6.62
CA ARG A 261 -5.84 6.50 6.94
C ARG A 261 -7.08 5.65 7.01
N TRP A 262 -7.86 5.93 8.04
CA TRP A 262 -9.17 5.31 8.21
C TRP A 262 -10.23 6.03 7.41
N THR A 263 -11.20 5.27 6.92
CA THR A 263 -12.47 5.81 6.43
C THR A 263 -13.55 5.60 7.51
N PRO A 264 -14.79 6.08 7.30
CA PRO A 264 -15.88 5.77 8.22
C PRO A 264 -16.10 4.27 8.42
N SER A 265 -15.88 3.45 7.38
CA SER A 265 -16.12 2.01 7.42
C SER A 265 -14.85 1.15 7.48
N LEU A 266 -13.67 1.67 7.12
CA LEU A 266 -12.43 0.89 7.06
C LEU A 266 -11.43 1.39 8.09
N LYS A 267 -11.06 0.50 9.01
CA LYS A 267 -10.12 0.78 10.10
C LYS A 267 -8.90 -0.14 10.00
N TYR A 268 -7.85 0.36 9.37
CA TYR A 268 -6.64 -0.41 9.13
C TYR A 268 -5.77 -0.47 10.39
N ARG A 269 -5.79 -1.61 11.10
CA ARG A 269 -5.15 -1.76 12.42
C ARG A 269 -4.17 -2.92 12.53
N SER A 270 -4.09 -3.80 11.54
CA SER A 270 -3.00 -4.76 11.46
C SER A 270 -2.76 -5.22 10.02
N GLY A 271 -1.58 -5.78 9.79
CA GLY A 271 -1.18 -6.30 8.49
C GLY A 271 0.30 -6.64 8.43
N LEU A 272 0.86 -6.57 7.23
CA LEU A 272 2.29 -6.80 7.00
C LEU A 272 2.99 -5.55 6.49
N ILE A 273 4.26 -5.38 6.86
CA ILE A 273 5.19 -4.44 6.23
C ILE A 273 6.35 -5.26 5.64
N CYS A 274 6.60 -5.11 4.35
CA CYS A 274 7.79 -5.63 3.70
C CYS A 274 8.84 -4.53 3.60
N VAL A 275 10.04 -4.82 4.09
CA VAL A 275 11.19 -3.91 4.08
C VAL A 275 12.36 -4.56 3.32
N PRO A 276 13.21 -3.79 2.61
CA PRO A 276 14.32 -4.34 1.83
C PRO A 276 15.36 -5.11 2.66
N SER A 277 15.57 -4.68 3.90
CA SER A 277 16.51 -5.28 4.86
C SER A 277 15.99 -5.10 6.29
N ASP A 278 16.52 -5.88 7.23
CA ASP A 278 16.21 -5.72 8.66
C ASP A 278 16.61 -4.33 9.18
N PHE A 279 15.88 -3.84 10.18
CA PHE A 279 16.06 -2.55 10.86
C PHE A 279 15.83 -2.66 12.38
#